data_AF-A0A3A6QUS3-F1
#
_entry.id   AF-A0A3A6QUS3-F1
#
_cell.length_a   1.000
_cell.length_b   1.000
_cell.length_c   1.000
_cell.angle_alpha   90.00
_cell.angle_beta   90.00
_cell.angle_gamma   90.00
#
_symmetry.space_group_name_H-M   'P 1'
#
loop_
_entity.id
_entity.type
_entity.pdbx_description
1 polymer ?
#
loop_
_entity_poly.entity_id
_entity_poly.type
_entity_poly.pdbx_seq_one_letter_code
_entity_poly.pdbx_strand_id
1 'polypeptide(L)' 'MQPIDRLTPDDLVKLQRLIDLTAFLERVQTKIMYGHQPTPDDYRLLGEGRSEFGDLLSHFNLRPPSTNR' A
#
# COMPACT_ATOMS: atom_id res chain seq x y z
N MET A 1 2.67 -16.89 -14.85
CA MET A 1 1.56 -16.17 -14.17
C MET A 1 0.71 -17.21 -13.49
N GLN A 2 0.64 -17.21 -12.15
CA GLN A 2 -0.36 -18.00 -11.44
C GLN A 2 -1.72 -17.31 -11.67
N PRO A 3 -2.77 -18.02 -12.12
CA PRO A 3 -4.09 -17.43 -12.31
C PRO A 3 -4.64 -16.97 -10.96
N ILE A 4 -5.39 -15.86 -10.95
CA ILE A 4 -6.04 -15.26 -9.77
C ILE A 4 -7.06 -16.23 -9.12
N ASP A 5 -7.31 -17.38 -9.75
CA ASP A 5 -8.30 -18.38 -9.39
C ASP A 5 -8.04 -19.16 -8.08
N ARG A 6 -6.95 -18.90 -7.35
CA ARG A 6 -6.73 -19.48 -6.01
C ARG A 6 -6.03 -18.53 -5.05
N LEU A 7 -6.68 -17.42 -4.70
CA LEU A 7 -6.32 -16.68 -3.49
C LEU A 7 -6.69 -17.52 -2.27
N THR A 8 -5.73 -17.77 -1.39
CA THR A 8 -6.00 -18.38 -0.08
C THR A 8 -6.67 -17.38 0.85
N PRO A 9 -7.31 -17.81 1.96
CA PRO A 9 -7.80 -16.88 2.97
C PRO A 9 -6.73 -15.90 3.47
N ASP A 10 -5.48 -16.37 3.61
CA ASP A 10 -4.34 -15.54 4.00
C ASP A 10 -4.01 -14.49 2.93
N ASP A 11 -4.13 -14.85 1.65
CA ASP A 11 -3.94 -13.89 0.55
C ASP A 11 -5.02 -12.81 0.57
N LEU A 12 -6.27 -13.14 0.92
CA LEU A 12 -7.34 -12.15 1.04
C LEU A 12 -7.06 -11.15 2.18
N VAL A 13 -6.56 -11.63 3.32
CA VAL A 13 -6.15 -10.76 4.44
C VAL A 13 -5.00 -9.84 4.03
N LYS A 14 -3.98 -10.37 3.36
CA LYS A 14 -2.86 -9.57 2.84
C LYS A 14 -3.31 -8.55 1.79
N LEU A 15 -4.27 -8.92 0.95
CA LEU A 15 -4.81 -8.03 -0.07
C LEU A 15 -5.59 -6.88 0.57
N GLN A 16 -6.44 -7.19 1.56
CA GLN A 16 -7.14 -6.16 2.33
C GLN A 16 -6.14 -5.22 3.01
N ARG A 17 -5.08 -5.77 3.60
CA ARG A 17 -4.03 -4.99 4.24
C ARG A 17 -3.31 -4.05 3.26
N LEU A 18 -3.04 -4.52 2.05
CA LEU A 18 -2.45 -3.72 0.98
C LEU A 18 -3.39 -2.56 0.58
N ILE A 19 -4.68 -2.82 0.46
CA ILE A 19 -5.70 -1.80 0.16
C ILE A 19 -5.74 -0.74 1.27
N ASP A 20 -5.77 -1.17 2.53
CA ASP A 20 -5.82 -0.27 3.69
C ASP A 20 -4.58 0.63 3.76
N LEU A 21 -3.39 0.08 3.53
CA LEU A 21 -2.14 0.84 3.47
C LEU A 21 -2.14 1.82 2.30
N THR A 22 -2.64 1.42 1.13
CA THR A 22 -2.75 2.32 -0.03
C THR A 22 -3.67 3.51 0.27
N ALA A 23 -4.86 3.25 0.86
CA ALA A 23 -5.80 4.30 1.23
C ALA A 23 -5.25 5.21 2.35
N PHE A 24 -4.43 4.68 3.25
CA PHE A 24 -3.70 5.49 4.22
C PHE A 24 -2.68 6.41 3.55
N LEU A 25 -1.85 5.88 2.65
CA LEU A 25 -0.84 6.66 1.92
C LEU A 25 -1.49 7.76 1.08
N GLU A 26 -2.61 7.47 0.42
CA GLU A 26 -3.38 8.46 -0.33
C GLU A 26 -3.85 9.61 0.58
N ARG A 27 -4.43 9.29 1.76
CA ARG A 27 -4.85 10.33 2.72
C ARG A 27 -3.69 11.20 3.20
N VAL A 28 -2.53 10.61 3.47
CA VAL A 28 -1.33 11.37 3.85
C VAL A 28 -0.86 12.26 2.71
N GLN A 29 -0.81 11.72 1.48
CA GLN A 29 -0.47 12.48 0.29
C GLN A 29 -1.43 13.66 0.08
N THR A 30 -2.74 13.45 0.22
CA THR A 30 -3.75 14.50 0.17
C THR A 30 -3.46 15.60 1.18
N LYS A 31 -3.20 15.26 2.46
CA LYS A 31 -2.86 16.25 3.49
C LYS A 31 -1.68 17.12 3.05
N ILE A 32 -0.60 16.49 2.59
CA ILE A 32 0.61 17.19 2.13
C ILE A 32 0.31 18.09 0.93
N MET A 33 -0.40 17.58 -0.08
CA MET A 33 -0.74 18.31 -1.30
C MET A 33 -1.60 19.54 -1.04
N TYR A 34 -2.52 19.47 -0.07
CA TYR A 34 -3.41 20.58 0.28
C TYR A 34 -2.89 21.44 1.45
N GLY A 35 -1.63 21.25 1.88
CA GLY A 35 -0.99 22.06 2.92
C GLY A 35 -1.49 21.79 4.35
N HIS A 36 -2.18 20.67 4.58
CA HIS A 36 -2.51 20.21 5.92
C HIS A 36 -1.31 19.49 6.54
N GLN A 37 -1.02 19.80 7.81
CA GLN A 37 0.07 19.17 8.53
C GLN A 37 -0.28 17.70 8.88
N PRO A 38 0.53 16.70 8.46
CA PRO A 38 0.37 15.33 8.91
C PRO A 38 0.55 15.22 10.43
N THR A 39 -0.21 14.32 11.06
CA THR A 39 -0.15 14.08 12.50
C THR A 39 1.08 13.23 12.85
N PRO A 40 1.51 13.20 14.12
CA PRO A 40 2.58 12.27 14.56
C PRO A 40 2.27 10.80 14.23
N ASP A 41 0.99 10.41 14.32
CA ASP A 41 0.56 9.06 13.93
C ASP A 41 0.71 8.80 12.43
N ASP A 42 0.46 9.80 11.57
CA ASP A 42 0.72 9.67 10.14
C ASP A 42 2.21 9.35 9.89
N TYR A 43 3.12 10.03 10.58
CA TYR A 43 4.56 9.77 10.45
C TYR A 43 4.98 8.40 10.98
N ARG A 44 4.42 7.97 12.12
CA ARG A 44 4.67 6.64 12.67
C ARG A 44 4.24 5.55 11.70
N LEU A 45 3.05 5.67 11.14
CA LEU A 45 2.49 4.73 10.17
C LEU A 45 3.24 4.74 8.84
N LEU A 46 3.77 5.89 8.39
CA LEU A 46 4.66 5.93 7.22
C LEU A 46 5.95 5.13 7.46
N GLY A 47 6.53 5.21 8.67
CA GLY A 47 7.74 4.47 9.02
C GLY A 47 7.50 2.97 9.07
N GLU A 48 6.50 2.54 9.84
CA GLU A 48 6.14 1.13 10.01
C GLU A 48 5.59 0.50 8.71
N GLY A 49 4.69 1.21 8.03
CA GLY A 49 4.01 0.74 6.83
C GLY A 49 4.91 0.65 5.60
N ARG A 50 6.09 1.28 5.59
CA ARG A 50 6.98 1.26 4.41
C ARG A 50 7.49 -0.14 4.07
N SER A 51 7.94 -0.89 5.08
CA SER A 51 8.44 -2.25 4.86
C SER A 51 7.30 -3.18 4.47
N GLU A 52 6.20 -3.13 5.24
CA GLU A 52 5.01 -3.95 5.01
C GLU A 52 4.42 -3.75 3.61
N PHE A 53 4.35 -2.50 3.13
CA PHE A 53 3.84 -2.20 1.80
C PHE A 53 4.71 -2.82 0.69
N GLY A 54 6.03 -2.76 0.82
CA GLY A 54 6.97 -3.38 -0.12
C GLY A 54 6.86 -4.91 -0.15
N ASP A 55 6.70 -5.53 1.02
CA ASP A 55 6.51 -6.97 1.16
C ASP A 55 5.20 -7.42 0.50
N LEU A 56 4.12 -6.66 0.70
CA LEU A 56 2.81 -6.94 0.09
C LEU A 56 2.83 -6.78 -1.43
N LEU A 57 3.45 -5.71 -1.96
CA LEU A 57 3.61 -5.56 -3.42
C LEU A 57 4.38 -6.73 -4.03
N SER A 58 5.43 -7.19 -3.34
CA SER A 58 6.23 -8.33 -3.77
C SER A 58 5.45 -9.65 -3.71
N HIS A 59 4.68 -9.87 -2.62
CA HIS A 59 3.81 -11.04 -2.45
C HIS A 59 2.83 -11.20 -3.61
N PHE A 60 2.20 -10.10 -4.03
CA PHE A 60 1.27 -10.10 -5.17
C PHE A 60 1.93 -9.92 -6.53
N ASN A 61 3.26 -9.86 -6.61
CA ASN A 61 4.02 -9.56 -7.83
C ASN A 61 3.54 -8.28 -8.55
N LEU A 62 3.09 -7.29 -7.78
CA LEU A 62 2.65 -6.01 -8.30
C LEU A 62 3.87 -5.15 -8.59
N ARG A 63 4.00 -4.70 -9.84
CA ARG A 63 5.00 -3.74 -10.25
C ARG A 63 4.34 -2.38 -10.51
N PRO A 64 5.07 -1.27 -10.29
CA PRO A 64 4.61 0.01 -10.78
C PRO A 64 4.28 -0.11 -12.27
N PRO A 65 3.20 0.51 -12.76
CA PRO A 65 2.92 0.54 -14.18
C PRO A 65 4.15 1.08 -14.90
N SER A 66 4.64 0.33 -15.89
CA SER A 66 5.76 0.77 -16.72
C SER A 66 5.36 2.11 -17.34
N THR A 67 6.11 3.16 -16.99
CA THR A 67 5.96 4.48 -17.61
C THR A 67 6.44 4.33 -19.05
N ASN A 68 5.51 4.04 -19.97
CA ASN A 68 5.72 4.32 -21.38
C ASN A 68 5.64 5.84 -21.53
N ARG A 69 6.80 6.49 -21.34
CA ARG A 69 7.05 7.86 -21.80
C ARG A 69 7.63 7.78 -23.21
#